data_AF-A0A5P9HG45-F1
#
_entry.id   AF-A0A5P9HG45-F1
#
_cell.length_a   1.000
_cell.length_b   1.000
_cell.length_c   1.000
_cell.angle_alpha   90.00
_cell.angle_beta   90.00
_cell.angle_gamma   90.00
#
_symmetry.space_group_name_H-M   'P 1'
#
loop_
_entity.id
_entity.type
_entity.pdbx_description
1 polymer ?
#
loop_
_entity_poly.entity_id
_entity_poly.type
_entity_poly.pdbx_seq_one_letter_code
_entity_poly.pdbx_strand_id
1 'polypeptide(L)'
;MSHHDHRPGVSQASLVTRSLKVTSEASRYIAAAVTEIDALSGLDGVTYDPQHHKLHLAYDAKRLCIDDIEAVLARHGVDIGAGRWNRIKEDYYRFIDQNVKDNAKQKPWSCH
;
A
#
# COMPACT_ATOMS: atom_id res chain seq x y z
N MET A 1 -13.89 12.24 17.39
CA MET A 1 -12.83 11.44 16.75
C MET A 1 -13.48 10.14 16.30
N SER A 2 -13.77 9.97 15.01
CA SER A 2 -14.28 8.67 14.54
C SER A 2 -13.13 7.69 14.55
N HIS A 3 -13.13 6.77 15.51
CA HIS A 3 -12.36 5.54 15.42
C HIS A 3 -12.88 4.79 14.19
N HIS A 4 -12.19 4.93 13.06
CA HIS A 4 -12.33 3.94 12.01
C HIS A 4 -11.65 2.69 12.54
N ASP A 5 -12.43 1.64 12.77
CA ASP A 5 -11.88 0.36 13.17
C ASP A 5 -11.03 -0.19 12.02
N HIS A 6 -9.72 -0.14 12.18
CA HIS A 6 -8.78 -0.74 11.26
C HIS A 6 -8.94 -2.27 11.27
N ARG A 7 -8.61 -2.91 10.15
CA ARG A 7 -8.67 -4.38 10.07
C ARG A 7 -7.78 -5.02 11.14
N PRO A 8 -8.18 -6.17 11.73
CA PRO A 8 -7.37 -6.84 12.74
C PRO A 8 -5.92 -7.06 12.29
N GLY A 9 -4.98 -6.61 13.11
CA GLY A 9 -3.55 -6.70 12.81
C GLY A 9 -2.94 -5.48 12.13
N VAL A 10 -3.74 -4.55 11.60
CA VAL A 10 -3.26 -3.29 11.02
C VAL A 10 -2.91 -2.28 12.12
N SER A 11 -1.70 -1.75 12.10
CA SER A 11 -1.25 -0.69 13.01
C SER A 11 -1.42 0.69 12.36
N GLN A 12 -2.15 1.59 13.03
CA GLN A 12 -2.31 2.98 12.59
C GLN A 12 -0.96 3.71 12.48
N ALA A 13 0.03 3.38 13.33
CA ALA A 13 1.35 4.01 13.33
C ALA A 13 2.17 3.71 12.07
N SER A 14 1.80 2.68 11.31
CA SER A 14 2.46 2.28 10.07
C SER A 14 1.48 2.20 8.88
N LEU A 15 0.29 2.78 9.04
CA LEU A 15 -0.72 2.83 7.98
C LEU A 15 -0.27 3.79 6.88
N VAL A 16 -0.27 3.27 5.65
CA VAL A 16 0.05 4.02 4.44
C VAL A 16 -1.15 4.01 3.51
N THR A 17 -1.54 5.18 3.03
CA THR A 17 -2.57 5.33 1.99
C THR A 17 -1.94 5.70 0.65
N ARG A 18 -2.45 5.09 -0.43
CA ARG A 18 -1.95 5.29 -1.79
C ARG A 18 -3.08 5.33 -2.81
N SER A 19 -2.81 5.97 -3.94
CA SER A 19 -3.72 6.02 -5.09
C SER A 19 -2.95 5.77 -6.38
N LEU A 20 -3.16 4.60 -6.96
CA LEU A 20 -2.52 4.12 -8.18
C LEU A 20 -3.43 4.42 -9.36
N LYS A 21 -2.88 4.93 -10.46
CA LYS A 21 -3.64 5.05 -11.72
C LYS A 21 -3.38 3.82 -12.55
N VAL A 22 -4.44 3.09 -12.83
CA VAL A 22 -4.45 1.88 -13.64
C VAL A 22 -4.66 2.28 -15.10
N THR A 23 -4.09 1.53 -16.04
CA THR A 23 -4.35 1.74 -17.47
C THR A 23 -5.78 1.34 -17.82
N SER A 24 -6.40 2.00 -18.81
CA SER A 24 -7.80 1.74 -19.19
C SER A 24 -8.04 0.31 -19.66
N GLU A 25 -7.05 -0.31 -20.32
CA GLU A 25 -7.10 -1.69 -20.81
C GLU A 25 -7.13 -2.74 -19.69
N ALA A 26 -6.54 -2.42 -18.53
CA ALA A 26 -6.50 -3.28 -17.37
C ALA A 26 -7.82 -3.32 -16.56
N SER A 27 -8.76 -2.43 -16.87
CA SER A 27 -10.03 -2.32 -16.13
C SER A 27 -10.90 -3.59 -16.20
N ARG A 28 -10.66 -4.50 -17.16
CA ARG A 28 -11.39 -5.78 -17.26
C ARG A 28 -10.95 -6.84 -16.24
N TYR A 29 -9.72 -6.73 -15.72
CA TYR A 29 -9.16 -7.69 -14.75
C TYR A 29 -8.99 -7.12 -13.34
N ILE A 30 -9.26 -5.81 -13.20
CA ILE A 30 -9.10 -5.10 -11.93
C ILE A 30 -9.96 -5.66 -10.80
N ALA A 31 -11.16 -6.20 -11.10
CA ALA A 31 -12.03 -6.76 -10.08
C ALA A 31 -11.40 -7.98 -9.40
N ALA A 32 -10.81 -8.90 -10.17
CA ALA A 32 -10.12 -10.08 -9.65
C ALA A 32 -8.87 -9.68 -8.85
N ALA A 33 -8.10 -8.72 -9.36
CA ALA A 33 -6.95 -8.18 -8.65
C ALA A 33 -7.34 -7.52 -7.32
N VAL A 34 -8.43 -6.73 -7.30
CA VAL A 34 -8.96 -6.10 -6.08
C VAL A 34 -9.35 -7.15 -5.05
N THR A 35 -10.06 -8.21 -5.46
CA THR A 35 -10.44 -9.31 -4.56
C THR A 35 -9.23 -9.99 -3.96
N GLU A 36 -8.18 -10.24 -4.75
CA GLU A 36 -6.96 -10.86 -4.22
C GLU A 36 -6.18 -9.92 -3.30
N ILE A 37 -6.06 -8.64 -3.66
CA ILE A 37 -5.45 -7.62 -2.81
C ILE A 37 -6.20 -7.53 -1.48
N ASP A 38 -7.53 -7.55 -1.51
CA ASP A 38 -8.38 -7.45 -0.32
C ASP A 38 -8.11 -8.55 0.71
N ALA A 39 -7.65 -9.71 0.24
CA ALA A 39 -7.31 -10.86 1.07
C ALA A 39 -5.87 -10.83 1.65
N LEU A 40 -5.04 -9.84 1.27
CA LEU A 40 -3.66 -9.75 1.75
C LEU A 40 -3.60 -9.40 3.24
N SER A 41 -2.75 -10.12 3.99
CA SER A 41 -2.45 -9.78 5.37
C SER A 41 -1.79 -8.42 5.47
N GLY A 42 -2.27 -7.56 6.38
CA GLY A 42 -1.78 -6.20 6.53
C GLY A 42 -2.44 -5.17 5.61
N LEU A 43 -3.37 -5.57 4.73
CA LEU A 43 -4.24 -4.62 4.06
C LEU A 43 -5.32 -4.10 5.04
N ASP A 44 -5.57 -2.79 5.02
CA ASP A 44 -6.66 -2.14 5.73
C ASP A 44 -7.88 -1.93 4.82
N GLY A 45 -7.65 -1.58 3.56
CA GLY A 45 -8.72 -1.49 2.56
C GLY A 45 -8.22 -1.26 1.13
N VAL A 46 -9.02 -1.72 0.17
CA VAL A 46 -8.82 -1.50 -1.26
C VAL A 46 -10.13 -1.14 -1.94
N THR A 47 -10.13 -0.12 -2.78
CA THR A 47 -11.27 0.24 -3.62
C THR A 47 -10.81 0.67 -5.00
N TYR A 48 -11.61 0.36 -6.02
CA TYR A 48 -11.36 0.80 -7.39
C TYR A 48 -12.42 1.81 -7.83
N ASP A 49 -11.95 2.96 -8.30
CA ASP A 49 -12.75 3.99 -8.94
C ASP A 49 -12.66 3.82 -10.47
N PRO A 50 -13.73 3.28 -11.10
CA PRO A 50 -13.75 3.05 -12.54
C PRO A 50 -13.85 4.34 -13.35
N GLN A 51 -14.38 5.43 -12.78
CA GLN A 51 -14.52 6.70 -13.50
C GLN A 51 -13.15 7.35 -13.74
N HIS A 52 -12.24 7.20 -12.77
CA HIS A 52 -10.90 7.80 -12.84
C HIS A 52 -9.78 6.79 -13.10
N HIS A 53 -10.11 5.50 -13.25
CA HIS A 53 -9.17 4.38 -13.30
C HIS A 53 -8.17 4.42 -12.14
N LYS A 54 -8.67 4.61 -10.92
CA LYS A 54 -7.83 4.74 -9.71
C LYS A 54 -8.07 3.61 -8.75
N LEU A 55 -6.98 2.98 -8.31
CA LEU A 55 -6.99 2.03 -7.20
C LEU A 55 -6.55 2.76 -5.93
N HIS A 56 -7.44 2.83 -4.95
CA HIS A 56 -7.18 3.37 -3.63
C HIS A 56 -6.81 2.23 -2.69
N LEU A 57 -5.73 2.42 -1.93
CA LEU A 57 -5.17 1.41 -1.04
C LEU A 57 -4.88 2.03 0.32
N ALA A 58 -5.14 1.27 1.37
CA ALA A 58 -4.68 1.50 2.72
C ALA A 58 -4.06 0.20 3.24
N TYR A 59 -2.82 0.24 3.71
CA TYR A 59 -2.10 -0.94 4.20
C TYR A 59 -1.09 -0.60 5.28
N ASP A 60 -0.81 -1.57 6.15
CA ASP A 60 0.24 -1.50 7.15
C ASP A 60 1.60 -1.79 6.50
N ALA A 61 2.43 -0.76 6.33
CA ALA A 61 3.73 -0.86 5.67
C ALA A 61 4.77 -1.72 6.40
N LYS A 62 4.51 -2.13 7.66
CA LYS A 62 5.35 -3.12 8.36
C LYS A 62 4.98 -4.56 8.01
N ARG A 63 3.80 -4.79 7.44
CA ARG A 63 3.25 -6.13 7.19
C ARG A 63 3.07 -6.42 5.70
N LEU A 64 2.80 -5.39 4.90
CA LEU A 64 2.57 -5.50 3.47
C LEU A 64 3.44 -4.49 2.72
N CYS A 65 4.15 -4.95 1.68
CA CYS A 65 4.94 -4.08 0.81
C CYS A 65 4.11 -3.65 -0.40
N ILE A 66 4.41 -2.46 -0.93
CA ILE A 66 3.83 -1.99 -2.20
C ILE A 66 4.23 -2.89 -3.38
N ASP A 67 5.37 -3.56 -3.29
CA ASP A 67 5.84 -4.55 -4.28
C ASP A 67 4.97 -5.82 -4.27
N ASP A 68 4.44 -6.24 -3.12
CA ASP A 68 3.51 -7.39 -3.04
C ASP A 68 2.20 -7.09 -3.77
N ILE A 69 1.72 -5.85 -3.64
CA ILE A 69 0.53 -5.35 -4.34
C ILE A 69 0.81 -5.26 -5.86
N GLU A 70 2.00 -4.82 -6.27
CA GLU A 70 2.44 -4.84 -7.68
C GLU A 70 2.38 -6.24 -8.26
N ALA A 71 2.92 -7.23 -7.54
CA ALA A 71 2.97 -8.61 -7.99
C ALA A 71 1.55 -9.19 -8.19
N VAL A 72 0.58 -8.82 -7.35
CA VAL A 72 -0.83 -9.20 -7.56
C VAL A 72 -1.37 -8.53 -8.82
N LEU A 73 -1.19 -7.21 -8.98
CA LEU A 73 -1.69 -6.48 -10.15
C LEU A 73 -1.09 -7.05 -11.44
N ALA A 74 0.21 -7.31 -11.47
CA ALA A 74 0.91 -7.89 -12.62
C ALA A 74 0.38 -9.29 -12.98
N ARG A 75 0.09 -10.16 -11.99
CA ARG A 75 -0.48 -11.50 -12.24
C ARG A 75 -1.85 -11.45 -12.92
N HIS A 76 -2.62 -10.41 -12.67
CA HIS A 76 -3.91 -10.16 -13.32
C HIS A 76 -3.80 -9.34 -14.62
N GLY A 77 -2.57 -9.04 -15.08
CA GLY A 77 -2.35 -8.20 -16.26
C GLY A 77 -2.78 -6.74 -16.07
N VAL A 78 -2.77 -6.26 -14.83
CA VAL A 78 -3.11 -4.89 -14.46
C VAL A 78 -1.84 -4.06 -14.41
N ASP A 79 -1.65 -3.19 -15.40
CA ASP A 79 -0.48 -2.31 -15.46
C ASP A 79 -0.74 -0.96 -14.77
N ILE A 80 0.29 -0.48 -14.07
CA ILE A 80 0.33 0.85 -13.45
C ILE A 80 1.31 1.66 -14.27
N GLY A 81 0.87 2.79 -14.84
CA GLY A 81 1.73 3.58 -15.72
C GLY A 81 3.13 3.81 -15.14
N ALA A 82 4.17 3.34 -15.86
CA ALA A 82 5.53 3.15 -15.35
C ALA A 82 6.13 4.37 -14.62
N GLY A 83 5.94 5.59 -15.14
CA GLY A 83 6.46 6.80 -14.50
C GLY A 83 5.80 7.13 -13.16
N ARG A 84 4.51 6.80 -12.99
CA ARG A 84 3.80 6.98 -11.72
C ARG A 84 4.24 5.92 -10.72
N TRP A 85 4.49 4.71 -11.19
CA TRP A 85 4.91 3.62 -10.35
C TRP A 85 6.31 3.82 -9.75
N ASN A 86 7.27 4.26 -10.56
CA ASN A 86 8.63 4.57 -10.08
C ASN A 86 8.62 5.62 -8.97
N ARG A 87 7.80 6.67 -9.12
CA ARG A 87 7.67 7.72 -8.09
C ARG A 87 7.12 7.16 -6.77
N ILE A 88 6.16 6.24 -6.84
CA ILE A 88 5.55 5.63 -5.64
C ILE A 88 6.57 4.76 -4.90
N LYS A 89 7.37 3.98 -5.64
CA LYS A 89 8.45 3.17 -5.03
C LYS A 89 9.51 4.07 -4.40
N GLU A 90 9.90 5.15 -5.06
CA GLU A 90 10.84 6.14 -4.49
C GLU A 90 10.32 6.73 -3.18
N ASP A 91 9.06 7.19 -3.15
CA ASP A 91 8.44 7.77 -1.96
C ASP A 91 8.29 6.72 -0.83
N TYR A 92 8.01 5.46 -1.17
CA TYR A 92 7.97 4.35 -0.21
C TYR A 92 9.35 4.09 0.41
N TYR A 93 10.40 3.96 -0.39
CA TYR A 93 11.75 3.73 0.14
C TYR A 93 12.23 4.91 0.98
N ARG A 94 11.93 6.16 0.59
CA ARG A 94 12.22 7.34 1.42
C ARG A 94 11.52 7.27 2.78
N PHE A 95 10.27 6.81 2.83
CA PHE A 95 9.53 6.63 4.08
C PHE A 95 10.17 5.55 4.97
N ILE A 96 10.54 4.40 4.39
CA ILE A 96 11.23 3.34 5.14
C ILE A 96 12.59 3.83 5.66
N ASP A 97 13.39 4.49 4.83
CA ASP A 97 14.68 5.05 5.22
C ASP A 97 14.54 6.06 6.37
N GLN A 98 13.52 6.91 6.33
CA GLN A 98 13.24 7.87 7.39
C GLN A 98 12.85 7.15 8.68
N ASN A 99 11.98 6.14 8.61
CA ASN A 99 11.61 5.32 9.77
C ASN A 99 12.81 4.59 10.37
N VAL A 100 13.70 4.02 9.54
CA VAL A 100 14.93 3.36 10.00
C VAL A 100 15.84 4.37 10.71
N LYS A 101 16.01 5.57 10.14
CA LYS A 101 16.81 6.65 10.77
C LYS A 101 16.22 7.11 12.09
N ASP A 102 14.90 7.23 12.20
CA ASP A 102 14.25 7.71 13.41
C ASP A 102 14.21 6.63 14.50
N ASN A 103 14.04 5.35 14.14
CA ASN A 103 14.24 4.23 15.06
C ASN A 103 15.69 4.12 15.55
N ALA A 104 16.68 4.37 14.68
CA ALA A 104 18.10 4.37 15.09
C ALA A 104 18.44 5.53 16.05
N LYS A 105 17.69 6.65 16.00
CA LYS A 105 17.84 7.78 16.93
C LYS A 105 17.14 7.54 18.27
N GLN A 106 16.11 6.69 18.31
CA GLN A 106 15.53 6.20 19.57
C GLN A 106 16.50 5.20 20.21
N LYS A 107 17.53 5.73 20.89
CA LYS A 107 18.42 4.94 21.74
C LYS A 107 17.60 4.14 22.77
N PRO A 108 18.04 2.91 23.13
CA PRO A 108 17.40 2.17 24.21
C PRO A 108 17.49 3.02 25.48
N TRP A 109 16.34 3.26 26.11
CA TRP A 109 16.30 3.72 27.49
C TRP A 109 17.14 2.71 28.29
N SER A 110 18.30 3.14 28.80
CA SER A 110 19.09 2.29 29.67
C SER A 110 18.22 1.97 30.88
N CYS A 111 17.93 0.70 31.11
CA CYS A 111 17.41 0.26 32.39
C CYS A 111 18.37 0.79 33.48
N HIS A 112 17.88 1.71 34.29
CA HIS A 112 18.47 2.14 35.54
C HIS A 112 17.35 2.17 36.58
#